data_AF-W6KD83-F1
#
_entry.id   AF-W6KD83-F1
#
_cell.length_a   1.000
_cell.length_b   1.000
_cell.length_c   1.000
_cell.angle_alpha   90.00
_cell.angle_beta   90.00
_cell.angle_gamma   90.00
#
_symmetry.space_group_name_H-M   'P 1'
#
loop_
_entity.id
_entity.type
_entity.pdbx_description
1 polymer ?
#
loop_
_entity_poly.entity_id
_entity_poly.type
_entity_poly.pdbx_seq_one_letter_code
_entity_poly.pdbx_strand_id
1 'polypeptide(L)' 'MPYVEVRDATGTLIHTYEMVVGEYGTLVTDEDLFEVAKQNVIEDELVSPDQADKLSFRVTG' A
#
# COMPACT_ATOMS: atom_id res chain seq x y z
N MET A 1 2.99 -11.18 9.10
CA MET A 1 2.13 -10.59 8.06
C MET A 1 2.77 -9.27 7.69
N PRO A 2 3.00 -8.97 6.41
CA PRO A 2 3.60 -7.70 6.03
C PRO A 2 2.60 -6.55 6.23
N TYR A 3 3.08 -5.44 6.76
CA TYR A 3 2.36 -4.18 6.88
C TYR A 3 2.89 -3.20 5.84
N VAL A 4 2.01 -2.57 5.08
CA VAL A 4 2.38 -1.54 4.09
C VAL A 4 1.99 -0.18 4.62
N GLU A 5 2.98 0.64 4.94
CA GLU A 5 2.77 2.05 5.22
C GLU A 5 2.57 2.81 3.91
N VAL A 6 1.47 3.55 3.80
CA VAL A 6 1.16 4.44 2.69
C VAL A 6 1.34 5.87 3.17
N ARG A 7 2.23 6.61 2.51
CA ARG A 7 2.56 8.00 2.84
C ARG A 7 2.27 8.91 1.67
N ASP A 8 1.85 10.14 1.96
CA ASP A 8 1.62 11.16 0.96
C ASP A 8 2.94 11.71 0.37
N ALA A 9 2.82 12.65 -0.57
CA ALA A 9 3.97 13.32 -1.20
C ALA A 9 4.83 14.14 -0.22
N THR A 10 4.31 14.47 0.96
CA THR A 10 5.02 15.19 2.03
C THR A 10 5.72 14.24 3.00
N GLY A 11 5.52 12.93 2.85
CA GLY A 11 6.04 11.88 3.74
C GLY A 11 5.16 11.63 4.96
N THR A 12 3.98 12.25 5.03
CA THR A 12 2.99 12.06 6.11
C THR A 12 2.31 10.71 5.94
N LEU A 13 2.25 9.92 7.01
CA LEU A 13 1.57 8.63 7.01
C LEU A 13 0.06 8.86 6.84
N ILE A 14 -0.50 8.30 5.77
CA ILE A 14 -1.94 8.31 5.50
C ILE A 14 -2.57 7.12 6.23
N HIS A 15 -2.03 5.92 5.97
CA HIS A 15 -2.56 4.68 6.50
C HIS A 15 -1.52 3.57 6.51
N THR A 16 -1.78 2.51 7.29
CA THR A 16 -0.99 1.28 7.30
C THR A 16 -1.91 0.10 7.03
N TYR A 17 -1.72 -0.58 5.90
CA TYR A 17 -2.50 -1.76 5.55
C TYR A 17 -1.83 -3.03 6.06
N GLU A 18 -2.60 -3.89 6.72
CA GLU A 18 -2.18 -5.26 7.02
C GLU A 18 -2.47 -6.14 5.80
N MET A 19 -1.41 -6.70 5.21
CA MET A 19 -1.52 -7.46 3.97
C MET A 19 -1.65 -8.95 4.28
N VAL A 20 -2.81 -9.49 3.94
CA VAL A 20 -3.08 -10.93 4.05
C VAL A 20 -2.74 -11.59 2.72
N VAL A 21 -1.55 -12.18 2.62
CA VAL A 21 -1.12 -12.97 1.47
C VAL A 21 -1.62 -14.40 1.63
N GLY A 22 -2.69 -14.73 0.88
CA GLY A 22 -3.55 -15.90 1.11
C GLY A 22 -3.13 -17.20 0.43
N GLU A 23 -2.10 -17.23 -0.42
CA GLU A 23 -1.79 -18.43 -1.22
C GLU A 23 -0.39 -18.99 -0.95
N TYR A 24 -0.36 -20.26 -0.52
CA TYR A 24 0.86 -21.06 -0.45
C TYR A 24 1.43 -21.28 -1.85
N GLY A 25 2.64 -20.77 -2.11
CA GLY A 25 3.39 -21.02 -3.34
C GLY A 25 3.47 -19.85 -4.32
N THR A 26 2.75 -18.75 -4.07
CA THR A 26 2.89 -17.51 -4.84
C THR A 26 3.94 -16.64 -4.17
N LEU A 27 5.03 -16.33 -4.89
CA LEU A 27 6.03 -15.39 -4.42
C LEU A 27 5.46 -13.98 -4.57
N VAL A 28 5.05 -13.39 -3.47
CA VAL A 28 4.52 -12.01 -3.44
C VAL A 28 5.69 -11.06 -3.26
N THR A 29 5.87 -10.15 -4.21
CA THR A 29 6.89 -9.11 -4.16
C THR A 29 6.38 -7.89 -3.40
N ASP A 30 7.30 -7.03 -2.97
CA ASP A 30 6.94 -5.74 -2.38
C ASP A 30 6.15 -4.87 -3.36
N GLU A 31 6.41 -4.99 -4.67
CA GLU A 31 5.67 -4.28 -5.72
C GLU A 31 4.19 -4.69 -5.76
N ASP A 32 3.91 -5.99 -5.68
CA ASP A 32 2.53 -6.50 -5.61
C ASP A 32 1.79 -5.93 -4.39
N LEU A 33 2.48 -5.84 -3.24
CA LEU A 33 1.92 -5.26 -2.02
C LEU A 33 1.65 -3.76 -2.17
N PHE A 34 2.51 -3.04 -2.89
CA PHE A 34 2.33 -1.61 -3.13
C PHE A 34 1.18 -1.33 -4.09
N GLU A 35 0.99 -2.14 -5.14
CA GLU A 35 -0.15 -1.99 -6.04
C GLU A 35 -1.47 -2.18 -5.32
N VAL A 36 -1.57 -3.20 -4.47
CA VAL A 36 -2.77 -3.45 -3.66
C VAL A 36 -2.99 -2.31 -2.66
N ALA A 37 -1.95 -1.86 -1.95
CA ALA A 37 -2.08 -0.74 -1.01
C ALA A 37 -2.49 0.57 -1.72
N LYS A 38 -2.02 0.80 -2.95
CA LYS A 38 -2.41 1.94 -3.80
C LYS A 38 -3.88 1.86 -4.21
N GLN A 39 -4.39 0.67 -4.55
CA GLN A 39 -5.80 0.51 -4.87
C GLN A 39 -6.67 0.76 -3.63
N ASN A 40 -6.32 0.16 -2.50
CA ASN A 40 -7.09 0.31 -1.26
C ASN A 40 -7.20 1.77 -0.82
N VAL A 41 -6.11 2.55 -0.87
CA VAL A 41 -6.14 3.95 -0.44
C VAL A 41 -6.99 4.85 -1.35
N ILE A 42 -7.16 4.48 -2.62
CA ILE A 42 -8.08 5.14 -3.55
C ILE A 42 -9.52 4.70 -3.28
N GLU A 43 -9.76 3.40 -3.11
CA GLU A 43 -11.10 2.83 -2.83
C GLU A 43 -11.65 3.30 -1.48
N ASP A 44 -10.80 3.47 -0.48
CA ASP A 44 -11.13 4.02 0.83
C ASP A 44 -11.33 5.55 0.82
N GLU A 45 -11.24 6.19 -0.36
CA GLU A 45 -11.35 7.64 -0.57
C GLU A 45 -10.36 8.48 0.26
N LEU A 46 -9.28 7.87 0.75
CA LEU A 46 -8.24 8.55 1.54
C LEU A 46 -7.40 9.49 0.66
N VAL A 47 -7.28 9.15 -0.62
CA VAL A 47 -6.63 9.99 -1.64
C VAL A 47 -7.36 9.91 -2.97
N SER A 48 -7.24 10.98 -3.76
CA SER A 48 -7.73 10.97 -5.13
C SER A 48 -6.82 10.15 -6.06
N PRO A 49 -7.35 9.56 -7.15
CA PRO A 49 -6.55 8.85 -8.15
C PRO A 49 -5.34 9.65 -8.65
N ASP A 50 -5.50 10.95 -8.87
CA ASP A 50 -4.43 11.85 -9.32
C ASP A 50 -3.30 12.06 -8.28
N GLN A 51 -3.57 11.76 -7.02
CA GLN A 51 -2.58 11.83 -5.94
C GLN A 51 -1.92 10.49 -5.66
N ALA A 52 -2.53 9.39 -6.12
CA ALA A 52 -2.05 8.04 -5.85
C ALA A 52 -0.65 7.76 -6.45
N ASP A 53 -0.31 8.41 -7.57
CA ASP A 53 1.03 8.30 -8.19
C ASP A 53 2.14 9.00 -7.40
N LYS A 54 1.77 9.88 -6.45
CA LYS A 54 2.71 10.63 -5.62
C LYS A 54 2.93 9.99 -4.25
N LEU A 55 2.29 8.86 -4.02
CA LEU A 55 2.40 8.13 -2.77
C LEU A 55 3.77 7.46 -2.67
N SER A 56 4.24 7.33 -1.44
CA SER A 56 5.38 6.50 -1.10
C SER A 56 4.93 5.34 -0.23
N PHE A 57 5.51 4.17 -0.49
CA PHE A 57 5.15 2.93 0.17
C PHE A 57 6.35 2.35 0.89
N ARG A 58 6.10 1.75 2.05
CA ARG A 58 7.13 1.03 2.81
C ARG A 58 6.56 -0.24 3.39
N VAL A 59 7.16 -1.37 3.03
CA VAL A 59 6.87 -2.64 3.72
C VAL A 59 7.58 -2.63 5.07
N THR A 60 6.83 -3.01 6.11
CA THR A 60 7.29 -3.20 7.47
C THR A 60 6.81 -4.58 7.93
N GLY A 61 7.66 -5.33 8.62
CA GLY A 61 7.41 -6.72 8.99
C GLY A 61 8.33 -7.18 10.10
#